data_AF-A0A258HQU9-F1
#
_entry.id   AF-A0A258HQU9-F1
#
_cell.length_a   1.000
_cell.length_b   1.000
_cell.length_c   1.000
_cell.angle_alpha   90.00
_cell.angle_beta   90.00
_cell.angle_gamma   90.00
#
_symmetry.space_group_name_H-M   'P 1'
#
loop_
_entity.id
_entity.type
_entity.pdbx_description
1 polymer ?
#
loop_
_entity_poly.entity_id
_entity_poly.type
_entity_poly.pdbx_seq_one_letter_code
_entity_poly.pdbx_strand_id
1 'polypeptide(L)'
;MVARAADYGGVMTRRARRSALVALAAAAMMLSGCSALPFLTQQQECVSWVTFDDQQALAASAQLIVVGEVIEQVGTVDLLGGDARLYRFEVLEASDDRFAGLEIEIASRSDGCAADPYGFGDQLDTSARIAVFLATDEQWGGLATVTPFDGVVAASELEPGLEPGLPSVAPPAP
;
A
#
# COMPACT_ATOMS: atom_id res chain seq x y z
N MET A 1 98.91 -17.61 0.74
CA MET A 1 97.87 -17.13 1.68
C MET A 1 96.98 -16.20 0.87
N VAL A 2 95.84 -16.68 0.32
CA VAL A 2 94.50 -16.77 0.98
C VAL A 2 93.96 -15.35 1.26
N ALA A 3 92.81 -14.87 0.79
CA ALA A 3 91.76 -15.39 -0.08
C ALA A 3 90.90 -14.21 -0.59
N ARG A 4 90.26 -14.43 -1.75
CA ARG A 4 89.09 -13.68 -2.24
C ARG A 4 87.89 -13.94 -1.32
N ALA A 5 87.14 -12.90 -0.97
CA ALA A 5 85.77 -13.04 -0.45
C ALA A 5 84.84 -12.18 -1.29
N ALA A 6 83.80 -12.82 -1.81
CA ALA A 6 82.85 -12.31 -2.78
C ALA A 6 81.67 -11.61 -2.10
N ASP A 7 81.21 -10.53 -2.73
CA ASP A 7 79.88 -9.97 -2.57
C ASP A 7 78.81 -10.98 -2.96
N TYR A 8 77.94 -11.38 -2.02
CA TYR A 8 76.63 -11.95 -2.30
C TYR A 8 75.68 -11.63 -1.15
N GLY A 9 74.83 -10.62 -1.33
CA GLY A 9 73.84 -10.23 -0.34
C GLY A 9 72.67 -9.41 -0.88
N GLY A 10 72.39 -9.51 -2.18
CA GLY A 10 71.22 -8.90 -2.80
C GLY A 10 70.05 -9.88 -2.88
N VAL A 11 68.85 -9.36 -2.61
CA VAL A 11 67.56 -9.75 -3.24
C VAL A 11 66.60 -10.66 -2.45
N MET A 12 66.94 -11.30 -1.33
CA MET A 12 66.01 -12.25 -0.69
C MET A 12 64.97 -11.70 0.31
N THR A 13 64.90 -10.41 0.62
CA THR A 13 63.95 -9.90 1.65
C THR A 13 62.70 -9.19 1.11
N ARG A 14 62.61 -8.88 -0.18
CA ARG A 14 61.46 -8.14 -0.73
C ARG A 14 60.31 -9.01 -1.25
N ARG A 15 60.55 -10.28 -1.58
CA ARG A 15 59.49 -11.20 -2.06
C ARG A 15 58.56 -11.65 -0.94
N ALA A 16 59.09 -11.95 0.25
CA ALA A 16 58.30 -12.41 1.39
C ALA A 16 57.28 -11.37 1.91
N ARG A 17 57.61 -10.07 1.81
CA ARG A 17 56.73 -8.98 2.25
C ARG A 17 55.55 -8.73 1.31
N ARG A 18 55.68 -9.05 0.01
CA ARG A 18 54.58 -8.87 -0.96
C ARG A 18 53.51 -9.97 -0.82
N SER A 19 53.92 -11.18 -0.45
CA SER A 19 53.01 -12.31 -0.25
C SER A 19 52.10 -12.13 0.97
N ALA A 20 52.60 -11.50 2.03
CA ALA A 20 51.81 -11.24 3.24
C ALA A 20 50.71 -10.19 3.04
N LEU A 21 50.95 -9.17 2.21
CA LEU A 21 49.95 -8.12 1.95
C LEU A 21 48.79 -8.58 1.06
N VAL A 22 49.04 -9.49 0.12
CA VAL A 22 47.99 -10.06 -0.74
C VAL A 22 47.07 -11.00 0.05
N ALA A 23 47.62 -11.79 0.98
CA ALA A 23 46.83 -12.68 1.83
C ALA A 23 45.91 -11.92 2.79
N LEU A 24 46.35 -10.79 3.35
CA LEU A 24 45.54 -9.97 4.25
C LEU A 24 44.39 -9.26 3.51
N ALA A 25 44.63 -8.81 2.28
CA ALA A 25 43.60 -8.17 1.45
C ALA A 25 42.51 -9.17 0.99
N ALA A 26 42.88 -10.42 0.71
CA ALA A 26 41.92 -11.47 0.35
C ALA A 26 41.05 -11.91 1.54
N ALA A 27 41.59 -11.93 2.76
CA ALA A 27 40.84 -12.28 3.96
C ALA A 27 39.79 -11.21 4.34
N ALA A 28 40.07 -9.93 4.10
CA ALA A 28 39.12 -8.84 4.37
C ALA A 28 37.87 -8.88 3.46
N MET A 29 37.99 -9.39 2.22
CA MET A 29 36.85 -9.52 1.30
C MET A 29 35.92 -10.71 1.64
N MET A 30 36.38 -11.68 2.43
CA MET A 30 35.54 -12.83 2.82
C MET A 30 34.69 -12.58 4.07
N LEU A 31 34.93 -11.49 4.81
CA LEU A 31 34.10 -11.09 5.97
C LEU A 31 32.98 -10.09 5.65
N SER A 32 32.86 -9.62 4.40
CA SER A 32 31.73 -8.77 3.95
C SER A 32 30.52 -9.55 3.44
N GLY A 33 30.53 -10.88 3.52
CA GLY A 33 29.39 -11.73 3.19
C GLY A 33 28.49 -11.94 4.40
N CYS A 34 27.38 -11.20 4.49
CA CYS A 34 26.13 -11.47 5.24
C CYS A 34 25.47 -10.21 5.85
N SER A 35 25.72 -9.00 5.32
CA SER A 35 24.98 -7.80 5.75
C SER A 35 24.39 -6.94 4.62
N ALA A 36 24.40 -7.43 3.38
CA ALA A 36 23.61 -6.90 2.27
C ALA A 36 22.91 -8.10 1.60
N LEU A 37 21.59 -8.16 1.47
CA LEU A 37 20.72 -7.12 0.96
C LEU A 37 19.36 -7.14 1.67
N PRO A 38 18.95 -6.10 2.41
CA PRO A 38 17.56 -5.93 2.87
C PRO A 38 16.58 -5.60 1.71
N PHE A 39 16.94 -5.91 0.46
CA PHE A 39 16.30 -5.37 -0.75
C PHE A 39 15.50 -6.39 -1.58
N LEU A 40 15.31 -7.62 -1.11
CA LEU A 40 14.77 -8.70 -1.96
C LEU A 40 13.48 -9.39 -1.48
N THR A 41 12.87 -9.00 -0.36
CA THR A 41 11.51 -9.45 -0.04
C THR A 41 10.76 -8.38 0.74
N GLN A 42 10.29 -7.33 0.06
CA GLN A 42 9.07 -6.65 0.52
C GLN A 42 7.96 -7.71 0.40
N GLN A 43 7.66 -8.39 1.50
CA GLN A 43 6.48 -9.25 1.59
C GLN A 43 5.30 -8.28 1.56
N GLN A 44 4.62 -8.16 0.43
CA GLN A 44 3.33 -7.46 0.40
C GLN A 44 2.40 -8.22 1.34
N GLU A 45 1.85 -7.52 2.33
CA GLU A 45 0.92 -8.12 3.28
C GLU A 45 -0.38 -8.38 2.53
N CYS A 46 -0.57 -9.65 2.20
CA CYS A 46 -1.71 -10.11 1.45
C CYS A 46 -2.94 -10.14 2.37
N VAL A 47 -3.72 -9.05 2.36
CA VAL A 47 -4.90 -8.93 3.21
C VAL A 47 -6.05 -9.74 2.62
N SER A 48 -6.58 -10.69 3.41
CA SER A 48 -7.81 -11.39 3.07
C SER A 48 -8.98 -10.46 3.30
N TRP A 49 -9.70 -10.11 2.23
CA TRP A 49 -10.87 -9.26 2.30
C TRP A 49 -12.11 -10.02 2.76
N VAL A 50 -12.93 -9.35 3.57
CA VAL A 50 -14.28 -9.80 3.89
C VAL A 50 -15.20 -9.49 2.71
N THR A 51 -16.10 -10.41 2.39
CA THR A 51 -17.24 -10.18 1.50
C THR A 51 -18.48 -9.95 2.35
N PHE A 52 -19.34 -9.03 1.93
CA PHE A 52 -20.58 -8.74 2.64
C PHE A 52 -21.77 -9.42 1.98
N ASP A 53 -22.71 -9.90 2.79
CA ASP A 53 -23.92 -10.57 2.31
C ASP A 53 -24.94 -9.57 1.74
N ASP A 54 -24.99 -8.36 2.30
CA ASP A 54 -25.92 -7.27 1.95
C ASP A 54 -25.33 -5.87 2.27
N GLN A 55 -26.01 -4.79 1.83
CA GLN A 55 -25.49 -3.43 2.05
C GLN A 55 -25.64 -3.01 3.51
N GLN A 56 -26.54 -3.60 4.30
CA GLN A 56 -26.66 -3.29 5.73
C GLN A 56 -25.44 -3.79 6.52
N ALA A 57 -24.94 -4.99 6.21
CA ALA A 57 -23.72 -5.53 6.80
C ALA A 57 -22.48 -4.72 6.40
N LEU A 58 -22.42 -4.27 5.14
CA LEU A 58 -21.38 -3.37 4.66
C LEU A 58 -21.46 -2.00 5.36
N ALA A 59 -22.65 -1.40 5.45
CA ALA A 59 -22.90 -0.14 6.13
C ALA A 59 -22.47 -0.18 7.61
N ALA A 60 -22.74 -1.30 8.29
CA ALA A 60 -22.33 -1.50 9.68
C ALA A 60 -20.80 -1.53 9.86
N SER A 61 -20.05 -1.83 8.80
CA SER A 61 -18.58 -1.82 8.79
C SER A 61 -17.99 -0.49 8.29
N ALA A 62 -18.81 0.36 7.68
CA ALA A 62 -18.42 1.69 7.24
C ALA A 62 -18.43 2.70 8.40
N GLN A 63 -17.49 3.64 8.38
CA GLN A 63 -17.47 4.78 9.29
C GLN A 63 -18.20 6.00 8.69
N LEU A 64 -18.29 6.04 7.36
CA LEU A 64 -18.93 7.11 6.61
C LEU A 64 -19.55 6.53 5.34
N ILE A 65 -20.75 6.97 5.00
CA ILE A 65 -21.39 6.70 3.71
C ILE A 65 -21.59 8.05 3.02
N VAL A 66 -21.08 8.18 1.81
CA VAL A 66 -21.26 9.39 0.98
C VAL A 66 -21.96 9.03 -0.32
N VAL A 67 -22.79 9.94 -0.81
CA VAL A 67 -23.38 9.88 -2.15
C VAL A 67 -22.87 11.07 -2.94
N GLY A 68 -22.43 10.82 -4.16
CA GLY A 68 -21.80 11.86 -4.97
C GLY A 68 -21.23 11.36 -6.29
N GLU A 69 -20.29 12.12 -6.82
CA GLU A 69 -19.72 11.93 -8.15
C GLU A 69 -18.20 12.03 -8.11
N VAL A 70 -17.53 11.17 -8.89
CA VAL A 70 -16.08 11.20 -9.04
C VAL A 70 -15.71 12.34 -9.97
N ILE A 71 -14.81 13.21 -9.52
CA ILE A 71 -14.33 14.35 -10.31
C ILE A 71 -13.19 13.89 -11.23
N GLU A 72 -12.13 13.33 -10.63
CA GLU A 72 -10.95 12.85 -11.36
C GLU A 72 -10.10 11.91 -10.48
N GLN A 73 -9.25 11.10 -11.12
CA GLN A 73 -8.17 10.42 -10.43
C GLN A 73 -7.02 11.41 -10.21
N VAL A 74 -6.64 11.64 -8.96
CA VAL A 74 -5.63 12.64 -8.57
C VAL A 74 -4.26 12.03 -8.23
N GLY A 75 -4.18 10.70 -8.08
CA GLY A 75 -2.90 10.03 -7.83
C GLY A 75 -3.03 8.58 -7.39
N THR A 76 -2.04 8.15 -6.61
CA THR A 76 -2.00 6.87 -5.91
C THR A 76 -1.46 7.07 -4.48
N VAL A 77 -1.87 6.19 -3.57
CA VAL A 77 -1.38 6.12 -2.19
C VAL A 77 -0.98 4.68 -1.86
N ASP A 78 0.01 4.51 -0.99
CA ASP A 78 0.36 3.19 -0.47
C ASP A 78 -0.66 2.78 0.60
N LEU A 79 -1.35 1.67 0.36
CA LEU A 79 -2.38 1.12 1.21
C LEU A 79 -2.14 -0.38 1.34
N LEU A 80 -1.82 -0.83 2.56
CA LEU A 80 -1.51 -2.22 2.90
C LEU A 80 -0.37 -2.83 2.07
N GLY A 81 0.60 -2.00 1.70
CA GLY A 81 1.77 -2.43 0.92
C GLY A 81 1.50 -2.57 -0.58
N GLY A 82 0.39 -2.02 -1.07
CA GLY A 82 0.05 -1.93 -2.49
C GLY A 82 -0.39 -0.52 -2.88
N ASP A 83 -0.27 -0.18 -4.16
CA ASP A 83 -0.73 1.10 -4.70
C ASP A 83 -2.26 1.10 -4.85
N ALA A 84 -2.94 1.93 -4.07
CA ALA A 84 -4.35 2.26 -4.23
C ALA A 84 -4.51 3.56 -5.03
N ARG A 85 -5.43 3.58 -6.00
CA ARG A 85 -5.75 4.79 -6.77
C ARG A 85 -6.48 5.80 -5.89
N LEU A 86 -6.10 7.07 -5.98
CA LEU A 86 -6.68 8.17 -5.23
C LEU A 86 -7.57 9.02 -6.14
N TYR A 87 -8.81 9.23 -5.73
CA TYR A 87 -9.81 9.99 -6.47
C TYR A 87 -10.25 11.21 -5.69
N ARG A 88 -10.46 12.32 -6.41
CA ARG A 88 -11.22 13.45 -5.89
C ARG A 88 -12.70 13.21 -6.15
N PHE A 89 -13.51 13.40 -5.12
CA PHE A 89 -14.93 13.07 -5.11
C PHE A 89 -15.75 14.25 -4.57
N GLU A 90 -16.79 14.64 -5.29
CA GLU A 90 -17.75 15.65 -4.84
C GLU A 90 -18.85 14.97 -4.02
N VAL A 91 -18.96 15.34 -2.74
CA VAL A 91 -19.97 14.80 -1.82
C VAL A 91 -21.25 15.61 -1.92
N LEU A 92 -22.31 15.00 -2.43
CA LEU A 92 -23.64 15.62 -2.48
C LEU A 92 -24.39 15.39 -1.17
N GLU A 93 -24.29 14.17 -0.62
CA GLU A 93 -24.96 13.77 0.63
C GLU A 93 -24.01 12.89 1.46
N ALA A 94 -24.09 12.97 2.79
CA ALA A 94 -23.20 12.22 3.69
C ALA A 94 -23.92 11.77 4.96
N SER A 95 -23.59 10.57 5.46
CA SER A 95 -24.15 10.05 6.71
C SER A 95 -23.68 10.87 7.93
N ASP A 96 -22.60 11.63 7.77
CA ASP A 96 -22.16 12.70 8.67
C ASP A 96 -22.21 14.03 7.91
N ASP A 97 -23.13 14.91 8.33
CA ASP A 97 -23.41 16.21 7.70
C ASP A 97 -22.18 17.10 7.54
N ARG A 98 -21.10 16.87 8.30
CA ARG A 98 -19.85 17.64 8.17
C ARG A 98 -19.16 17.42 6.83
N PHE A 99 -19.46 16.34 6.12
CA PHE A 99 -18.89 16.01 4.81
C PHE A 99 -19.78 16.45 3.64
N ALA A 100 -21.06 16.73 3.88
CA ALA A 100 -21.99 17.11 2.81
C ALA A 100 -21.56 18.44 2.15
N GLY A 101 -21.52 18.44 0.81
CA GLY A 101 -21.10 19.60 0.01
C GLY A 101 -19.59 19.84 -0.06
N LEU A 102 -18.77 18.90 0.44
CA LEU A 102 -17.31 18.98 0.34
C LEU A 102 -16.77 18.19 -0.85
N GLU A 103 -15.59 18.59 -1.32
CA GLU A 103 -14.72 17.72 -2.10
C GLU A 103 -13.80 16.97 -1.15
N ILE A 104 -13.73 15.64 -1.30
CA ILE A 104 -12.85 14.78 -0.50
C ILE A 104 -11.97 13.92 -1.39
N GLU A 105 -10.90 13.40 -0.82
CA GLU A 105 -10.05 12.40 -1.48
C GLU A 105 -10.38 11.02 -0.92
N ILE A 106 -10.63 10.08 -1.84
CA ILE A 106 -11.00 8.70 -1.52
C ILE A 106 -9.98 7.77 -2.17
N ALA A 107 -9.37 6.90 -1.36
CA ALA A 107 -8.52 5.82 -1.86
C ALA A 107 -9.39 4.61 -2.26
N SER A 108 -9.30 4.21 -3.54
CA SER A 108 -9.93 2.98 -4.02
C SER A 108 -9.05 1.80 -3.62
N ARG A 109 -9.51 1.04 -2.63
CA ARG A 109 -8.83 -0.16 -2.18
C ARG A 109 -8.77 -1.20 -3.31
N SER A 110 -7.60 -1.80 -3.49
CA SER A 110 -7.35 -2.83 -4.51
C SER A 110 -7.16 -4.20 -3.87
N ASP A 111 -7.35 -5.28 -4.64
CA ASP A 111 -7.01 -6.63 -4.18
C ASP A 111 -5.50 -6.88 -4.32
N GLY A 112 -4.74 -6.60 -3.27
CA GLY A 112 -3.29 -6.81 -3.22
C GLY A 112 -2.83 -8.26 -3.40
N CYS A 113 -3.73 -9.24 -3.33
CA CYS A 113 -3.42 -10.66 -3.56
C CYS A 113 -3.73 -11.13 -4.98
N ALA A 114 -4.46 -10.34 -5.76
CA ALA A 114 -4.72 -10.64 -7.14
C ALA A 114 -3.50 -10.33 -8.02
N ALA A 115 -3.37 -11.06 -9.13
CA ALA A 115 -2.37 -10.75 -10.15
C ALA A 115 -2.64 -9.40 -10.84
N ASP A 116 -3.92 -9.00 -10.89
CA ASP A 116 -4.39 -7.68 -11.30
C ASP A 116 -5.19 -7.07 -10.13
N PRO A 117 -4.65 -6.05 -9.44
CA PRO A 117 -5.29 -5.47 -8.25
C PRO A 117 -6.70 -4.90 -8.48
N TYR A 118 -7.04 -4.60 -9.74
CA TYR A 118 -8.36 -4.10 -10.15
C TYR A 118 -8.97 -4.99 -11.23
N GLY A 119 -8.81 -6.32 -11.16
CA GLY A 119 -9.14 -7.24 -12.25
C GLY A 119 -10.51 -7.08 -12.93
N PHE A 120 -11.53 -6.55 -12.23
CA PHE A 120 -12.88 -6.27 -12.77
C PHE A 120 -13.14 -4.79 -13.08
N GLY A 121 -12.13 -3.95 -12.99
CA GLY A 121 -12.22 -2.49 -12.99
C GLY A 121 -12.08 -1.90 -11.59
N ASP A 122 -11.76 -0.62 -11.54
CA ASP A 122 -11.84 0.17 -10.30
C ASP A 122 -13.27 0.70 -10.16
N GLN A 123 -13.90 0.44 -9.02
CA GLN A 123 -15.28 0.86 -8.76
C GLN A 123 -15.45 2.39 -8.70
N LEU A 124 -14.37 3.13 -8.40
CA LEU A 124 -14.35 4.60 -8.45
C LEU A 124 -13.98 5.15 -9.84
N ASP A 125 -13.62 4.30 -10.81
CA ASP A 125 -13.42 4.72 -12.20
C ASP A 125 -14.75 4.74 -12.96
N THR A 126 -15.60 5.70 -12.59
CA THR A 126 -16.96 5.84 -13.12
C THR A 126 -17.38 7.30 -13.20
N SER A 127 -18.26 7.62 -14.14
CA SER A 127 -18.92 8.93 -14.24
C SER A 127 -20.35 8.90 -13.67
N ALA A 128 -20.79 7.78 -13.09
CA ALA A 128 -22.11 7.67 -12.51
C ALA A 128 -22.13 8.29 -11.10
N ARG A 129 -23.34 8.71 -10.67
CA ARG A 129 -23.57 9.02 -9.27
C ARG A 129 -23.59 7.73 -8.45
N ILE A 130 -22.74 7.67 -7.44
CA ILE A 130 -22.49 6.47 -6.64
C ILE A 130 -22.65 6.76 -5.14
N ALA A 131 -23.01 5.72 -4.39
CA ALA A 131 -22.86 5.69 -2.95
C ALA A 131 -21.58 4.93 -2.61
N VAL A 132 -20.76 5.49 -1.73
CA VAL A 132 -19.45 4.95 -1.35
C VAL A 132 -19.43 4.69 0.14
N PHE A 133 -19.10 3.45 0.51
CA PHE A 133 -18.93 3.00 1.88
C PHE A 133 -17.46 3.14 2.26
N LEU A 134 -17.18 4.01 3.23
CA LEU A 134 -15.85 4.47 3.57
C LEU A 134 -15.45 4.08 5.00
N ALA A 135 -14.18 3.73 5.15
CA ALA A 135 -13.52 3.58 6.44
C ALA A 135 -12.26 4.46 6.47
N THR A 136 -11.91 4.94 7.66
CA THR A 136 -10.60 5.55 7.87
C THR A 136 -9.53 4.47 7.79
N ASP A 137 -8.46 4.76 7.06
CA ASP A 137 -7.28 3.90 6.95
C ASP A 137 -6.11 4.57 7.68
N GLU A 138 -5.54 3.86 8.65
CA GLU A 138 -4.52 4.41 9.54
C GLU A 138 -3.14 4.56 8.85
N GLN A 139 -2.85 3.76 7.81
CA GLN A 139 -1.54 3.77 7.17
C GLN A 139 -1.32 5.05 6.38
N TRP A 140 -2.32 5.48 5.60
CA TRP A 140 -2.21 6.71 4.81
C TRP A 140 -2.92 7.91 5.46
N GLY A 141 -3.81 7.67 6.42
CA GLY A 141 -4.42 8.73 7.24
C GLY A 141 -5.65 9.39 6.61
N GLY A 142 -6.43 8.68 5.79
CA GLY A 142 -7.66 9.21 5.20
C GLY A 142 -8.72 8.16 4.88
N LEU A 143 -9.66 8.48 3.97
CA LEU A 143 -10.85 7.69 3.69
C LEU A 143 -10.65 6.71 2.52
N ALA A 144 -10.75 5.42 2.79
CA ALA A 144 -10.70 4.38 1.76
C ALA A 144 -12.02 3.62 1.65
N THR A 145 -12.29 3.04 0.48
CA THR A 145 -13.41 2.09 0.33
C THR A 145 -13.25 0.94 1.34
N VAL A 146 -14.35 0.47 1.94
CA VAL A 146 -14.30 -0.59 2.97
C VAL A 146 -13.65 -1.87 2.43
N THR A 147 -13.91 -2.25 1.19
CA THR A 147 -13.29 -3.41 0.53
C THR A 147 -12.98 -3.06 -0.93
N PRO A 148 -12.11 -3.85 -1.59
CA PRO A 148 -11.88 -3.71 -3.03
C PRO A 148 -13.04 -4.23 -3.89
N PHE A 149 -14.07 -4.84 -3.30
CA PHE A 149 -15.12 -5.57 -4.05
C PHE A 149 -16.51 -4.95 -3.94
N ASP A 150 -16.86 -4.43 -2.75
CA ASP A 150 -18.24 -4.05 -2.42
C ASP A 150 -18.33 -2.61 -1.89
N GLY A 151 -17.26 -1.81 -1.97
CA GLY A 151 -17.22 -0.47 -1.39
C GLY A 151 -18.07 0.59 -2.10
N VAL A 152 -18.65 0.27 -3.27
CA VAL A 152 -19.38 1.22 -4.12
C VAL A 152 -20.63 0.56 -4.67
N VAL A 153 -21.75 1.29 -4.65
CA VAL A 153 -22.99 0.94 -5.35
C VAL A 153 -23.48 2.12 -6.17
N ALA A 154 -24.30 1.88 -7.21
CA ALA A 154 -24.96 3.00 -7.87
C ALA A 154 -25.89 3.70 -6.87
N ALA A 155 -25.95 5.03 -6.89
CA ALA A 155 -26.79 5.76 -5.94
C ALA A 155 -28.28 5.39 -6.07
N SER A 156 -28.72 4.97 -7.26
CA SER A 156 -30.08 4.48 -7.50
C SER A 156 -30.37 3.09 -6.92
N GLU A 157 -29.34 2.36 -6.50
CA GLU A 157 -29.40 0.99 -5.98
C GLU A 157 -29.09 0.93 -4.47
N LEU A 158 -28.88 2.09 -3.83
CA LEU A 158 -28.67 2.18 -2.39
C LEU A 158 -29.93 1.70 -1.65
N GLU A 159 -29.77 0.80 -0.70
CA GLU A 159 -30.92 0.22 0.01
C GLU A 159 -31.65 1.27 0.87
N PRO A 160 -33.00 1.20 0.95
CA PRO A 160 -33.78 2.11 1.77
C PRO A 160 -33.32 2.13 3.24
N GLY A 161 -33.16 3.32 3.81
CA GLY A 161 -32.68 3.50 5.18
C GLY A 161 -31.15 3.58 5.32
N LEU A 162 -30.40 3.38 4.24
CA LEU A 162 -28.96 3.71 4.17
C LEU A 162 -28.70 5.08 3.52
N GLU A 163 -29.75 5.74 3.03
CA GLU A 163 -29.69 7.06 2.40
C GLU A 163 -29.13 8.11 3.39
N PRO A 164 -27.99 8.75 3.05
CA PRO A 164 -27.45 9.84 3.84
C PRO A 164 -28.45 10.96 4.13
N GLY A 165 -28.45 11.49 5.36
CA GLY A 165 -29.31 12.62 5.73
C GLY A 165 -30.79 12.29 5.99
N LEU A 166 -31.25 11.04 5.79
CA LEU A 166 -32.53 10.63 6.35
C LEU A 166 -32.40 10.43 7.87
N PRO A 167 -33.38 10.89 8.68
CA PRO A 167 -33.39 10.55 10.09
C PRO A 167 -33.42 9.01 10.21
N SER A 168 -32.46 8.43 10.94
CA SER A 168 -32.40 6.98 11.17
C SER A 168 -33.77 6.50 11.63
N VAL A 169 -34.50 5.84 10.71
CA VAL A 169 -35.75 5.19 11.06
C VAL A 169 -35.34 3.92 11.78
N ALA A 170 -35.38 3.97 13.12
CA ALA A 170 -35.14 2.79 13.92
C ALA A 170 -36.06 1.65 13.42
N PRO A 171 -35.54 0.42 13.27
CA PRO A 171 -36.38 -0.71 12.85
C PRO A 171 -37.55 -0.87 13.84
N PRO A 172 -38.74 -1.32 13.37
CA PRO A 172 -39.86 -1.56 14.27
C PRO A 172 -39.44 -2.56 15.35
N ALA A 173 -39.68 -2.20 16.61
CA ALA A 173 -39.44 -3.10 17.74
C ALA A 173 -40.25 -4.41 17.56
N PRO A 174 -39.71 -5.56 17.98
CA PRO A 174 -40.36 -6.87 17.82
C PRO A 174 -41.70 -6.97 18.58
#